data_AF-A0A260MX49-F1
#
_entry.id   AF-A0A260MX49-F1
#
_cell.length_a   1.000
_cell.length_b   1.000
_cell.length_c   1.000
_cell.angle_alpha   90.00
_cell.angle_beta   90.00
_cell.angle_gamma   90.00
#
_symmetry.space_group_name_H-M   'P 1'
#
loop_
_entity.id
_entity.type
_entity.pdbx_description
1 polymer ?
#
loop_
_entity_poly.entity_id
_entity_poly.type
_entity_poly.pdbx_seq_one_letter_code
_entity_poly.pdbx_strand_id
1 'polypeptide(L)'
;MGRNVQAIVHRPDGSQQRVLHTPDSTWRYENEAGEPTFIENPTDRWSLGADDIMVHAVKSPNTMYAVMGASQPSVLLRAYDAFPPSALRGFDDQRFAHPSAPRAVTVRGRAGWEVTARDEHANEPVTYVFDAELGVAVRWQRGDEWMELEKPTLDAEFDPALFIWTGPSRPVEDDIAQHQREHEERQRALAEIPQALPTWLPITTNTQSLSGDPRTGELSLSISGHSPQFTLRRWVTAIGEHTLEWPNDVTPERYRQALGEWTYEIRSYQEIDPNDCARIVESIVPVEPPERDPADINAELAAEESDRREKELLATLGTGEVLTNHLDGESLLIRTDFTDDDSWRNIAVAAMAPVPQGDGTEFAAYLTCIDNRDYDGLTVDGLLDLVGDPPPYYAFLVDAETVTNPEMPIVAVYTGPDYPERPRGKTFRVIPTEMCSVENNLSIANMDFESFADSADDDDGIFRGFPAPPPQRFVGVIELVEAAARNISTPALSRFHLTLIKNSAIREHHVTEIDDLRQIYERMSENDYSSCKLPKEAALHSVCT
;
A
#
# COMPACT_ATOMS: atom_id res chain seq x y z
N MET A 1 2.36 -16.84 39.40
CA MET A 1 2.31 -16.85 37.92
C MET A 1 0.90 -17.20 37.54
N GLY A 2 0.29 -16.48 36.61
CA GLY A 2 -1.17 -16.53 36.43
C GLY A 2 -1.91 -16.14 37.71
N ARG A 3 -1.49 -15.05 38.35
CA ARG A 3 -2.10 -14.50 39.58
C ARG A 3 -2.66 -13.12 39.27
N ASN A 4 -3.64 -12.69 40.04
CA ASN A 4 -4.16 -11.33 39.92
C ASN A 4 -3.05 -10.35 40.32
N VAL A 5 -2.81 -9.33 39.49
CA VAL A 5 -1.80 -8.31 39.78
C VAL A 5 -2.41 -6.93 39.65
N GLN A 6 -2.12 -6.07 40.63
CA GLN A 6 -2.30 -4.63 40.51
C GLN A 6 -0.96 -3.93 40.73
N ALA A 7 -0.60 -2.98 39.86
CA ALA A 7 0.61 -2.18 40.01
C ALA A 7 0.48 -0.83 39.29
N ILE A 8 1.46 0.06 39.52
CA ILE A 8 1.69 1.25 38.71
C ILE A 8 2.90 0.96 37.81
N VAL A 9 2.76 1.16 36.50
CA VAL A 9 3.83 0.97 35.51
C VAL A 9 4.40 2.32 35.13
N HIS A 10 5.72 2.49 35.23
CA HIS A 10 6.47 3.68 34.82
C HIS A 10 7.21 3.44 33.50
N ARG A 11 7.34 4.49 32.68
CA ARG A 11 7.99 4.47 31.36
C ARG A 11 9.07 5.55 31.20
N PRO A 12 9.89 5.50 30.13
CA PRO A 12 11.01 6.43 29.91
C PRO A 12 10.57 7.88 29.66
N ASP A 13 9.38 8.06 29.10
CA ASP A 13 8.75 9.36 28.83
C ASP A 13 8.20 10.06 30.10
N GLY A 14 8.32 9.42 31.26
CA GLY A 14 7.79 9.91 32.53
C GLY A 14 6.31 9.58 32.74
N SER A 15 5.64 8.95 31.78
CA SER A 15 4.26 8.51 31.94
C SER A 15 4.16 7.38 32.96
N GLN A 16 3.04 7.37 33.69
CA GLN A 16 2.66 6.26 34.56
C GLN A 16 1.22 5.84 34.27
N GLN A 17 0.96 4.55 34.42
CA GLN A 17 -0.39 3.99 34.29
C GLN A 17 -0.64 2.95 35.37
N ARG A 18 -1.86 2.89 35.87
CA ARG A 18 -2.27 1.80 36.77
C ARG A 18 -2.72 0.60 35.93
N VAL A 19 -2.27 -0.58 36.30
CA VAL A 19 -2.57 -1.83 35.59
C VAL A 19 -3.22 -2.81 36.54
N LEU A 20 -4.35 -3.37 36.12
CA LEU A 20 -5.00 -4.52 36.73
C LEU A 20 -4.97 -5.67 35.72
N HIS A 21 -4.53 -6.83 36.17
CA HIS A 21 -4.43 -8.02 35.34
C HIS A 21 -4.97 -9.23 36.10
N THR A 22 -5.73 -10.07 35.41
CA THR A 22 -6.12 -11.40 35.88
C THR A 22 -5.76 -12.45 34.83
N PRO A 23 -5.66 -13.74 35.23
CA PRO A 23 -5.47 -14.85 34.29
C PRO A 23 -6.46 -14.83 33.12
N ASP A 24 -6.16 -15.57 32.04
CA ASP A 24 -6.93 -15.61 30.79
C ASP A 24 -6.86 -14.34 29.93
N SER A 25 -5.74 -13.61 30.01
CA SER A 25 -5.47 -12.42 29.19
C SER A 25 -6.47 -11.28 29.41
N THR A 26 -6.92 -11.11 30.66
CA THR A 26 -7.81 -10.03 31.05
C THR A 26 -6.99 -8.85 31.61
N TRP A 27 -7.24 -7.66 31.09
CA TRP A 27 -6.45 -6.46 31.36
C TRP A 27 -7.33 -5.24 31.57
N ARG A 28 -6.85 -4.33 32.41
CA ARG A 28 -7.39 -2.97 32.51
C ARG A 28 -6.24 -2.01 32.78
N TYR A 29 -6.13 -0.96 31.97
CA TYR A 29 -5.19 0.14 32.16
C TYR A 29 -5.95 1.40 32.50
N GLU A 30 -5.46 2.14 33.48
CA GLU A 30 -6.01 3.43 33.90
C GLU A 30 -4.94 4.51 33.80
N ASN A 31 -5.34 5.72 33.37
CA ASN A 31 -4.50 6.90 33.38
C ASN A 31 -4.26 7.41 34.82
N GLU A 32 -3.51 8.51 34.98
CA GLU A 32 -3.25 9.11 36.30
C GLU A 32 -4.50 9.58 37.05
N ALA A 33 -5.57 9.92 36.31
CA ALA A 33 -6.86 10.31 36.88
C ALA A 33 -7.70 9.10 37.34
N GLY A 34 -7.26 7.88 37.06
CA GLY A 34 -7.98 6.64 37.37
C GLY A 34 -9.04 6.26 36.33
N GLU A 35 -9.04 6.91 35.17
CA GLU A 35 -9.97 6.61 34.08
C GLU A 35 -9.42 5.49 33.20
N PRO A 36 -10.25 4.53 32.76
CA PRO A 36 -9.80 3.43 31.92
C PRO A 36 -9.42 3.93 30.53
N THR A 37 -8.21 3.58 30.09
CA THR A 37 -7.74 3.82 28.73
C THR A 37 -7.71 2.55 27.89
N PHE A 38 -7.77 1.38 28.54
CA PHE A 38 -7.77 0.08 27.90
C PHE A 38 -8.46 -0.95 28.79
N ILE A 39 -9.30 -1.79 28.21
CA ILE A 39 -9.93 -2.94 28.86
C ILE A 39 -9.88 -4.12 27.87
N GLU A 40 -9.47 -5.28 28.33
CA GLU A 40 -9.48 -6.51 27.53
C GLU A 40 -9.99 -7.66 28.39
N ASN A 41 -10.84 -8.49 27.81
CA ASN A 41 -11.29 -9.74 28.38
C ASN A 41 -11.18 -10.86 27.30
N PRO A 42 -11.64 -12.09 27.56
CA PRO A 42 -11.51 -13.18 26.57
C PRO A 42 -12.23 -12.93 25.23
N THR A 43 -13.34 -12.18 25.23
CA THR A 43 -14.21 -11.99 24.07
C THR A 43 -14.15 -10.60 23.47
N ASP A 44 -13.66 -9.61 24.21
CA ASP A 44 -13.77 -8.21 23.84
C ASP A 44 -12.52 -7.42 24.25
N ARG A 45 -12.27 -6.36 23.50
CA ARG A 45 -11.22 -5.37 23.74
C ARG A 45 -11.79 -3.97 23.53
N TRP A 46 -11.50 -3.07 24.46
CA TRP A 46 -11.79 -1.65 24.36
C TRP A 46 -10.51 -0.84 24.55
N SER A 47 -10.26 0.13 23.68
CA SER A 47 -9.14 1.08 23.78
C SER A 47 -9.62 2.50 23.58
N LEU A 48 -9.11 3.46 24.35
CA LEU A 48 -9.46 4.87 24.20
C LEU A 48 -8.95 5.41 22.86
N GLY A 49 -9.86 5.95 22.05
CA GLY A 49 -9.54 6.62 20.79
C GLY A 49 -9.02 8.05 21.01
N ALA A 50 -8.49 8.67 19.95
CA ALA A 50 -8.03 10.07 19.96
C ALA A 50 -9.17 11.08 20.19
N ASP A 51 -10.41 10.63 20.01
CA ASP A 51 -11.68 11.35 20.21
C ASP A 51 -12.23 11.22 21.64
N ASP A 52 -11.47 10.63 22.57
CA ASP A 52 -11.87 10.30 23.94
C ASP A 52 -13.07 9.33 24.03
N ILE A 53 -13.37 8.60 22.93
CA ILE A 53 -14.41 7.56 22.89
C ILE A 53 -13.74 6.18 22.87
N MET A 54 -14.30 5.22 23.60
CA MET A 54 -13.77 3.85 23.58
C MET A 54 -14.06 3.18 22.24
N VAL A 55 -13.03 2.61 21.63
CA VAL A 55 -13.10 1.80 20.43
C VAL A 55 -13.24 0.34 20.84
N HIS A 56 -14.30 -0.33 20.40
CA HIS A 56 -14.65 -1.72 20.76
C HIS A 56 -14.31 -2.70 19.64
N ALA A 57 -13.60 -3.77 19.98
CA ALA A 57 -13.27 -4.88 19.10
C ALA A 57 -13.73 -6.21 19.73
N VAL A 58 -14.34 -7.08 18.92
CA VAL A 58 -14.75 -8.43 19.33
C VAL A 58 -13.64 -9.43 18.98
N LYS A 59 -13.13 -10.14 19.99
CA LYS A 59 -12.06 -11.12 19.85
C LYS A 59 -12.62 -12.45 19.37
N SER A 60 -12.05 -13.00 18.29
CA SER A 60 -12.24 -14.42 17.94
C SER A 60 -11.14 -15.28 18.58
N PRO A 61 -11.42 -16.56 18.92
CA PRO A 61 -10.43 -17.50 19.44
C PRO A 61 -9.21 -17.71 18.53
N ASN A 62 -9.34 -17.37 17.25
CA ASN A 62 -8.31 -17.50 16.23
C ASN A 62 -7.70 -16.15 15.80
N THR A 63 -8.21 -15.03 16.35
CA THR A 63 -7.67 -13.72 16.04
C THR A 63 -6.34 -13.53 16.77
N MET A 64 -5.23 -13.62 16.02
CA MET A 64 -3.96 -13.10 16.50
C MET A 64 -4.04 -11.58 16.47
N TYR A 65 -4.54 -10.97 17.56
CA TYR A 65 -4.19 -9.59 17.82
C TYR A 65 -2.68 -9.58 18.01
N ALA A 66 -1.97 -8.94 17.09
CA ALA A 66 -0.58 -8.61 17.27
C ALA A 66 -0.50 -7.72 18.53
N VAL A 67 -0.30 -8.33 19.69
CA VAL A 67 0.15 -7.66 20.91
C VAL A 67 1.64 -7.32 20.73
N MET A 68 1.96 -6.73 19.57
CA MET A 68 3.31 -6.45 19.09
C MET A 68 3.64 -5.02 19.49
N GLY A 69 4.06 -4.88 20.74
CA GLY A 69 4.65 -3.66 21.26
C GLY A 69 5.43 -4.01 22.51
N ALA A 70 6.75 -3.83 22.49
CA ALA A 70 7.59 -4.11 23.64
C ALA A 70 7.37 -3.14 24.82
N SER A 71 6.50 -2.14 24.62
CA SER A 71 6.08 -1.10 25.55
C SER A 71 4.79 -1.42 26.33
N GLN A 72 4.27 -2.66 26.24
CA GLN A 72 3.09 -3.08 26.98
C GLN A 72 3.41 -3.78 28.32
N PRO A 73 2.59 -3.56 29.38
CA PRO A 73 2.79 -4.21 30.69
C PRO A 73 2.83 -5.74 30.67
N SER A 74 2.32 -6.37 29.61
CA SER A 74 2.34 -7.82 29.42
C SER A 74 3.75 -8.40 29.46
N VAL A 75 4.76 -7.69 28.95
CA VAL A 75 6.16 -8.18 28.98
C VAL A 75 6.70 -8.31 30.41
N LEU A 76 6.20 -7.52 31.36
CA LEU A 76 6.51 -7.64 32.80
C LEU A 76 5.64 -8.70 33.46
N LEU A 77 4.32 -8.54 33.35
CA LEU A 77 3.37 -9.33 34.14
C LEU A 77 3.22 -10.77 33.65
N ARG A 78 3.52 -11.02 32.37
CA ARG A 78 3.60 -12.36 31.75
C ARG A 78 5.03 -12.78 31.42
N ALA A 79 6.04 -12.18 32.06
CA ALA A 79 7.44 -12.56 31.86
C ALA A 79 7.65 -14.08 32.00
N TYR A 80 6.91 -14.73 32.89
CA TYR A 80 6.97 -16.17 33.12
C TYR A 80 6.58 -17.04 31.89
N ASP A 81 5.75 -16.54 30.97
CA ASP A 81 5.40 -17.28 29.75
C ASP A 81 6.61 -17.43 28.82
N ALA A 82 7.57 -16.51 28.92
CA ALA A 82 8.78 -16.51 28.12
C ALA A 82 9.92 -17.35 28.76
N PHE A 83 9.74 -17.87 29.98
CA PHE A 83 10.69 -18.75 30.67
C PHE A 83 10.04 -20.10 31.06
N PRO A 84 9.54 -20.90 30.11
CA PRO A 84 8.94 -22.20 30.44
C PRO A 84 9.99 -23.16 31.02
N PRO A 85 9.60 -24.10 31.90
CA PRO A 85 10.48 -25.19 32.31
C PRO A 85 10.85 -26.04 31.08
N SER A 86 12.08 -26.55 31.05
CA SER A 86 12.57 -27.44 30.00
C SER A 86 11.64 -28.64 29.81
N ALA A 87 10.99 -28.69 28.65
CA ALA A 87 10.04 -29.77 28.34
C ALA A 87 10.80 -31.08 28.09
N LEU A 88 10.34 -32.16 28.71
CA LEU A 88 10.90 -33.52 28.61
C LEU A 88 10.72 -34.18 27.22
N ARG A 89 10.40 -33.41 26.16
CA ARG A 89 10.25 -33.89 24.78
C ARG A 89 10.66 -32.82 23.74
N GLY A 90 11.95 -32.79 23.40
CA GLY A 90 12.41 -32.83 22.01
C GLY A 90 12.32 -31.58 21.11
N PHE A 91 11.78 -30.45 21.55
CA PHE A 91 11.94 -29.16 20.87
C PHE A 91 12.17 -28.07 21.93
N ASP A 92 13.44 -27.76 22.21
CA ASP A 92 13.84 -26.62 23.04
C ASP A 92 13.84 -25.37 22.14
N ASP A 93 12.68 -24.71 22.01
CA ASP A 93 12.63 -23.36 21.44
C ASP A 93 12.83 -22.36 22.60
N GLN A 94 14.04 -22.33 23.15
CA GLN A 94 14.38 -21.45 24.26
C GLN A 94 14.50 -20.00 23.75
N ARG A 95 13.42 -19.24 23.85
CA ARG A 95 13.36 -17.82 23.47
C ARG A 95 14.54 -16.97 24.00
N PHE A 96 15.07 -17.30 25.17
CA PHE A 96 16.21 -16.59 25.76
C PHE A 96 17.46 -17.46 25.86
N ALA A 97 18.54 -17.01 25.22
CA ALA A 97 19.84 -17.65 25.25
C ALA A 97 20.85 -16.87 26.12
N HIS A 98 21.82 -17.61 26.68
CA HIS A 98 22.98 -17.05 27.40
C HIS A 98 22.64 -16.08 28.54
N PRO A 99 21.86 -16.47 29.56
CA PRO A 99 21.54 -15.59 30.67
C PRO A 99 22.79 -15.25 31.50
N SER A 100 22.87 -14.01 31.96
CA SER A 100 23.89 -13.52 32.89
C SER A 100 23.71 -14.14 34.28
N ALA A 101 24.76 -14.12 35.09
CA ALA A 101 24.62 -14.42 36.51
C ALA A 101 23.67 -13.39 37.17
N PRO A 102 22.75 -13.81 38.06
CA PRO A 102 21.85 -12.88 38.73
C PRO A 102 22.60 -11.86 39.58
N ARG A 103 22.22 -10.58 39.45
CA ARG A 103 22.81 -9.47 40.21
C ARG A 103 21.76 -8.82 41.12
N ALA A 104 22.07 -8.67 42.40
CA ALA A 104 21.16 -7.98 43.32
C ALA A 104 21.07 -6.48 42.97
N VAL A 105 19.84 -5.98 42.83
CA VAL A 105 19.53 -4.58 42.53
C VAL A 105 18.28 -4.13 43.29
N THR A 106 18.06 -2.82 43.37
CA THR A 106 16.82 -2.25 43.91
C THR A 106 16.10 -1.47 42.82
N VAL A 107 14.81 -1.78 42.61
CA VAL A 107 13.93 -1.09 41.65
C VAL A 107 12.75 -0.52 42.42
N ARG A 108 12.49 0.78 42.30
CA ARG A 108 11.35 1.47 42.95
C ARG A 108 11.16 1.11 44.44
N GLY A 109 12.27 0.98 45.17
CA GLY A 109 12.29 0.66 46.60
C GLY A 109 12.15 -0.82 46.96
N ARG A 110 12.11 -1.73 45.97
CA ARG A 110 12.04 -3.18 46.16
C ARG A 110 13.33 -3.87 45.77
N ALA A 111 13.78 -4.83 46.58
CA ALA A 111 14.95 -5.64 46.28
C ALA A 111 14.61 -6.70 45.22
N GLY A 112 15.50 -6.89 44.25
CA GLY A 112 15.30 -7.85 43.18
C GLY A 112 16.60 -8.39 42.59
N TRP A 113 16.44 -9.35 41.68
CA TRP A 113 17.52 -10.02 40.98
C TRP A 113 17.47 -9.68 39.50
N GLU A 114 18.47 -8.95 39.04
CA GLU A 114 18.67 -8.59 37.64
C GLU A 114 19.31 -9.73 36.87
N VAL A 115 18.73 -10.06 35.72
CA VAL A 115 19.25 -11.05 34.76
C VAL A 115 19.11 -10.47 33.37
N THR A 116 20.19 -10.53 32.59
CA THR A 116 20.21 -10.16 31.17
C THR A 116 20.38 -11.41 30.33
N ALA A 117 19.59 -11.56 29.27
CA ALA A 117 19.70 -12.66 28.32
C ALA A 117 19.51 -12.16 26.89
N ARG A 118 19.88 -12.95 25.88
CA ARG A 118 19.64 -12.63 24.48
C ARG A 118 18.27 -13.17 24.06
N ASP A 119 17.38 -12.32 23.56
CA ASP A 119 16.11 -12.75 22.95
C ASP A 119 16.39 -13.22 21.52
N GLU A 120 16.15 -14.50 21.22
CA GLU A 120 16.43 -15.08 19.91
C GLU A 120 15.49 -14.56 18.81
N HIS A 121 14.30 -14.09 19.16
CA HIS A 121 13.36 -13.50 18.19
C HIS A 121 13.73 -12.06 17.82
N ALA A 122 14.16 -11.27 18.80
CA ALA A 122 14.53 -9.87 18.59
C ALA A 122 16.00 -9.67 18.23
N ASN A 123 16.83 -10.72 18.38
CA ASN A 123 18.28 -10.68 18.20
C ASN A 123 18.99 -9.63 19.09
N GLU A 124 18.40 -9.27 20.23
CA GLU A 124 18.83 -8.18 21.11
C GLU A 124 18.92 -8.64 22.57
N PRO A 125 19.79 -8.00 23.39
CA PRO A 125 19.81 -8.25 24.83
C PRO A 125 18.58 -7.66 25.51
N VAL A 126 17.93 -8.47 26.34
CA VAL A 126 16.83 -8.07 27.21
C VAL A 126 17.23 -8.25 28.68
N THR A 127 16.84 -7.31 29.52
CA THR A 127 17.11 -7.33 30.96
C THR A 127 15.82 -7.37 31.75
N TYR A 128 15.71 -8.33 32.66
CA TYR A 128 14.64 -8.41 33.64
C TYR A 128 15.18 -8.18 35.05
N VAL A 129 14.36 -7.60 35.93
CA VAL A 129 14.58 -7.65 37.38
C VAL A 129 13.39 -8.35 38.01
N PHE A 130 13.64 -9.46 38.70
CA PHE A 130 12.62 -10.19 39.42
C PHE A 130 12.62 -9.78 40.89
N ASP A 131 11.45 -9.42 41.41
CA ASP A 131 11.27 -9.09 42.83
C ASP A 131 11.70 -10.26 43.72
N ALA A 132 12.54 -9.99 44.71
CA ALA A 132 13.09 -11.04 45.57
C ALA A 132 12.04 -11.68 46.49
N GLU A 133 10.94 -10.98 46.76
CA GLU A 133 9.87 -11.43 47.67
C GLU A 133 8.67 -11.99 46.88
N LEU A 134 8.21 -11.25 45.88
CA LEU A 134 7.00 -11.55 45.10
C LEU A 134 7.26 -12.48 43.92
N GLY A 135 8.49 -12.56 43.43
CA GLY A 135 8.88 -13.39 42.28
C GLY A 135 8.30 -12.92 40.94
N VAL A 136 7.72 -11.72 40.87
CA VAL A 136 7.26 -11.11 39.61
C VAL A 136 8.34 -10.21 39.02
N ALA A 137 8.35 -10.03 37.70
CA ALA A 137 9.24 -9.05 37.09
C ALA A 137 8.79 -7.63 37.48
N VAL A 138 9.69 -6.87 38.07
CA VAL A 138 9.51 -5.46 38.45
C VAL A 138 10.24 -4.50 37.51
N ARG A 139 11.12 -5.01 36.65
CA ARG A 139 11.69 -4.24 35.54
C ARG A 139 11.86 -5.11 34.30
N TRP A 140 11.60 -4.50 33.15
CA TRP A 140 11.93 -4.99 31.82
C TRP A 140 12.68 -3.87 31.09
N GLN A 141 13.73 -4.21 30.35
CA GLN A 141 14.50 -3.26 29.56
C GLN A 141 15.08 -3.92 28.31
N ARG A 142 15.00 -3.21 27.18
CA ARG A 142 15.64 -3.56 25.91
C ARG A 142 16.07 -2.27 25.20
N GLY A 143 17.37 -2.09 25.00
CA GLY A 143 17.91 -0.81 24.55
C GLY A 143 17.52 0.33 25.50
N ASP A 144 16.98 1.41 24.92
CA ASP A 144 16.49 2.59 25.66
C ASP A 144 15.05 2.43 26.18
N GLU A 145 14.32 1.40 25.74
CA GLU A 145 12.98 1.10 26.22
C GLU A 145 13.06 0.39 27.57
N TRP A 146 12.32 0.87 28.57
CA TRP A 146 12.19 0.21 29.86
C TRP A 146 10.81 0.40 30.48
N MET A 147 10.42 -0.53 31.33
CA MET A 147 9.25 -0.41 32.20
C MET A 147 9.61 -0.86 33.61
N GLU A 148 9.10 -0.14 34.61
CA GLU A 148 9.28 -0.47 36.02
C GLU A 148 7.93 -0.53 36.76
N LEU A 149 7.78 -1.52 37.65
CA LEU A 149 6.62 -1.64 38.52
C LEU A 149 6.84 -0.92 39.85
N GLU A 150 5.87 -0.13 40.24
CA GLU A 150 5.73 0.43 41.58
C GLU A 150 4.53 -0.20 42.31
N LYS A 151 4.73 -0.52 43.60
CA LYS A 151 3.71 -1.08 44.52
C LYS A 151 2.92 -2.28 43.94
N PRO A 152 3.59 -3.31 43.39
CA PRO A 152 2.89 -4.51 42.92
C PRO A 152 2.20 -5.22 44.08
N THR A 153 0.92 -5.54 43.91
CA THR A 153 0.11 -6.35 44.81
C THR A 153 -0.34 -7.60 44.06
N LEU A 154 -0.16 -8.77 44.68
CA LEU A 154 -0.59 -10.06 44.13
C LEU A 154 -1.88 -10.52 44.80
N ASP A 155 -2.69 -11.27 44.05
CA ASP A 155 -3.97 -11.86 44.49
C ASP A 155 -4.96 -10.83 45.04
N ALA A 156 -4.94 -9.62 44.48
CA ALA A 156 -6.03 -8.69 44.71
C ALA A 156 -7.34 -9.29 44.16
N GLU A 157 -8.40 -9.24 44.96
CA GLU A 157 -9.75 -9.54 44.50
C GLU A 157 -10.26 -8.35 43.68
N PHE A 158 -10.61 -8.60 42.42
CA PHE A 158 -11.20 -7.59 41.54
C PHE A 158 -12.66 -7.94 41.26
N ASP A 159 -13.50 -6.91 41.21
CA ASP A 159 -14.84 -7.05 40.66
C ASP A 159 -14.74 -7.32 39.14
N PRO A 160 -15.31 -8.42 38.61
CA PRO A 160 -15.32 -8.70 37.18
C PRO A 160 -15.87 -7.56 36.32
N ALA A 161 -16.76 -6.72 36.87
CA ALA A 161 -17.30 -5.56 36.18
C ALA A 161 -16.23 -4.52 35.79
N LEU A 162 -15.06 -4.52 36.45
CA LEU A 162 -13.95 -3.64 36.07
C LEU A 162 -13.39 -3.95 34.67
N PHE A 163 -13.59 -5.16 34.17
CA PHE A 163 -13.08 -5.65 32.88
C PHE A 163 -14.15 -5.64 31.78
N ILE A 164 -15.21 -4.87 31.97
CA ILE A 164 -16.27 -4.66 30.99
C ILE A 164 -16.50 -3.15 30.88
N TRP A 165 -16.46 -2.62 29.65
CA TRP A 165 -16.85 -1.23 29.40
C TRP A 165 -18.37 -1.14 29.20
N THR A 166 -19.01 -0.23 29.93
CA THR A 166 -20.46 0.02 29.82
C THR A 166 -20.79 1.45 29.35
N GLY A 167 -19.77 2.24 29.01
CA GLY A 167 -19.94 3.59 28.50
C GLY A 167 -20.14 3.62 26.98
N PRO A 168 -20.22 4.82 26.38
CA PRO A 168 -20.24 4.98 24.93
C PRO A 168 -19.02 4.32 24.27
N SER A 169 -19.25 3.60 23.18
CA SER A 169 -18.17 3.03 22.37
C SER A 169 -18.59 2.95 20.91
N ARG A 170 -17.60 3.04 20.01
CA ARG A 170 -17.78 2.75 18.58
C ARG A 170 -17.07 1.47 18.20
N PRO A 171 -17.60 0.67 17.24
CA PRO A 171 -16.89 -0.50 16.75
C PRO A 171 -15.59 -0.07 16.05
N VAL A 172 -14.55 -0.89 16.16
CA VAL A 172 -13.38 -0.80 15.29
C VAL A 172 -13.76 -1.38 13.91
N GLU A 173 -13.38 -0.70 12.83
CA GLU A 173 -13.25 -1.34 11.52
C GLU A 173 -12.10 -2.35 11.65
N ASP A 174 -12.45 -3.59 12.00
CA ASP A 174 -11.49 -4.67 12.25
C ASP A 174 -11.22 -5.40 10.94
N ASP A 175 -10.56 -4.75 9.99
CA ASP A 175 -10.17 -5.35 8.71
C ASP A 175 -9.46 -6.69 8.93
N ILE A 176 -8.65 -6.80 9.99
CA ILE A 176 -7.94 -8.03 10.36
C ILE A 176 -8.92 -9.14 10.77
N ALA A 177 -9.89 -8.85 11.65
CA ALA A 177 -10.90 -9.84 12.01
C ALA A 177 -11.89 -10.14 10.88
N GLN A 178 -12.18 -9.17 10.01
CA GLN A 178 -12.96 -9.37 8.79
C GLN A 178 -12.24 -10.30 7.82
N HIS A 179 -10.99 -10.00 7.46
CA HIS A 179 -10.16 -10.84 6.60
C HIS A 179 -9.99 -12.24 7.15
N GLN A 180 -9.88 -12.41 8.48
CA GLN A 180 -9.79 -13.74 9.07
C GLN A 180 -11.13 -14.50 9.00
N ARG A 181 -12.28 -13.85 9.19
CA ARG A 181 -13.60 -14.47 8.98
C ARG A 181 -13.79 -14.89 7.53
N GLU A 182 -13.46 -13.99 6.61
CA GLU A 182 -13.49 -14.27 5.17
C GLU A 182 -12.55 -15.44 4.83
N HIS A 183 -11.35 -15.49 5.43
CA HIS A 183 -10.42 -16.60 5.26
C HIS A 183 -10.97 -17.92 5.81
N GLU A 184 -11.58 -17.93 7.00
CA GLU A 184 -12.17 -19.12 7.61
C GLU A 184 -13.38 -19.64 6.82
N GLU A 185 -14.25 -18.73 6.36
CA GLU A 185 -15.37 -19.06 5.48
C GLU A 185 -14.88 -19.59 4.14
N ARG A 186 -13.84 -18.97 3.56
CA ARG A 186 -13.18 -19.46 2.34
C ARG A 186 -12.59 -20.85 2.55
N GLN A 187 -11.87 -21.10 3.64
CA GLN A 187 -11.32 -22.43 3.94
C GLN A 187 -12.43 -23.47 4.16
N ARG A 188 -13.55 -23.11 4.79
CA ARG A 188 -14.71 -24.00 4.95
C ARG A 188 -15.34 -24.32 3.60
N ALA A 189 -15.56 -23.33 2.75
CA ALA A 189 -16.10 -23.53 1.41
C ALA A 189 -15.19 -24.44 0.57
N LEU A 190 -13.86 -24.22 0.61
CA LEU A 190 -12.88 -25.07 -0.07
C LEU A 190 -12.91 -26.52 0.44
N ALA A 191 -13.14 -26.73 1.74
CA ALA A 191 -13.22 -28.07 2.33
C ALA A 191 -14.49 -28.84 1.91
N GLU A 192 -15.55 -28.14 1.48
CA GLU A 192 -16.78 -28.76 0.98
C GLU A 192 -16.67 -29.20 -0.50
N ILE A 193 -15.70 -28.67 -1.26
CA ILE A 193 -15.49 -29.06 -2.66
C ILE A 193 -14.91 -30.49 -2.71
N PRO A 194 -15.55 -31.43 -3.43
CA PRO A 194 -15.02 -32.79 -3.58
C PRO A 194 -13.60 -32.81 -4.16
N GLN A 195 -12.66 -33.36 -3.39
CA GLN A 195 -11.25 -33.46 -3.78
C GLN A 195 -11.02 -34.71 -4.66
N ALA A 196 -10.59 -34.51 -5.90
CA ALA A 196 -10.16 -35.60 -6.79
C ALA A 196 -8.64 -35.76 -6.66
N LEU A 197 -8.22 -36.61 -5.72
CA LEU A 197 -6.81 -36.80 -5.41
C LEU A 197 -6.19 -37.90 -6.32
N PRO A 198 -4.95 -37.70 -6.80
CA PRO A 198 -4.20 -38.75 -7.48
C PRO A 198 -4.00 -39.97 -6.59
N THR A 199 -4.22 -41.17 -7.10
CA THR A 199 -3.97 -42.43 -6.36
C THR A 199 -2.53 -42.92 -6.51
N TRP A 200 -1.78 -42.34 -7.44
CA TRP A 200 -0.38 -42.63 -7.66
C TRP A 200 0.46 -41.35 -7.62
N LEU A 201 1.46 -41.35 -6.73
CA LEU A 201 2.51 -40.34 -6.64
C LEU A 201 3.86 -41.04 -6.39
N PRO A 202 4.97 -40.51 -6.90
CA PRO A 202 6.29 -41.13 -6.72
C PRO A 202 6.85 -41.04 -5.29
N ILE A 203 6.17 -40.36 -4.36
CA ILE A 203 6.60 -40.11 -2.96
C ILE A 203 5.40 -40.00 -2.01
N THR A 204 5.66 -40.02 -0.69
CA THR A 204 4.66 -39.67 0.33
C THR A 204 4.37 -38.17 0.31
N THR A 205 3.09 -37.80 0.31
CA THR A 205 2.67 -36.41 0.08
C THR A 205 1.82 -35.80 1.19
N ASN A 206 1.79 -34.47 1.20
CA ASN A 206 0.87 -33.61 1.90
C ASN A 206 0.06 -32.83 0.85
N THR A 207 -1.23 -32.63 1.10
CA THR A 207 -2.14 -31.93 0.20
C THR A 207 -2.83 -30.79 0.93
N GLN A 208 -2.83 -29.61 0.33
CA GLN A 208 -3.46 -28.40 0.87
C GLN A 208 -4.31 -27.74 -0.22
N SER A 209 -5.52 -27.29 0.12
CA SER A 209 -6.36 -26.50 -0.80
C SER A 209 -5.85 -25.08 -0.86
N LEU A 210 -5.69 -24.54 -2.08
CA LEU A 210 -5.21 -23.17 -2.32
C LEU A 210 -6.38 -22.24 -2.66
N SER A 211 -7.19 -22.64 -3.65
CA SER A 211 -8.35 -21.89 -4.15
C SER A 211 -9.37 -22.86 -4.76
N GLY A 212 -10.57 -22.36 -5.05
CA GLY A 212 -11.69 -23.17 -5.52
C GLY A 212 -12.99 -22.37 -5.58
N ASP A 213 -13.87 -22.74 -6.52
CA ASP A 213 -15.25 -22.25 -6.60
C ASP A 213 -16.20 -23.47 -6.57
N PRO A 214 -17.01 -23.64 -5.50
CA PRO A 214 -17.91 -24.77 -5.37
C PRO A 214 -19.00 -24.81 -6.45
N ARG A 215 -19.33 -23.67 -7.08
CA ARG A 215 -20.37 -23.58 -8.11
C ARG A 215 -19.91 -24.20 -9.42
N THR A 216 -18.62 -24.08 -9.72
CA THR A 216 -18.03 -24.55 -10.98
C THR A 216 -17.24 -25.86 -10.83
N GLY A 217 -16.98 -26.27 -9.59
CA GLY A 217 -16.10 -27.38 -9.29
C GLY A 217 -14.62 -27.06 -9.53
N GLU A 218 -14.28 -25.78 -9.76
CA GLU A 218 -12.89 -25.33 -9.79
C GLU A 218 -12.24 -25.62 -8.45
N LEU A 219 -11.06 -26.22 -8.49
CA LEU A 219 -10.28 -26.50 -7.31
C LEU A 219 -8.81 -26.53 -7.66
N SER A 220 -8.01 -25.82 -6.87
CA SER A 220 -6.57 -25.78 -6.94
C SER A 220 -5.96 -26.33 -5.66
N LEU A 221 -5.14 -27.37 -5.78
CA LEU A 221 -4.50 -28.09 -4.68
C LEU A 221 -2.98 -27.98 -4.77
N SER A 222 -2.33 -27.60 -3.68
CA SER A 222 -0.88 -27.76 -3.50
C SER A 222 -0.59 -29.20 -3.07
N ILE A 223 0.24 -29.90 -3.84
CA ILE A 223 0.71 -31.24 -3.53
C ILE A 223 2.22 -31.16 -3.28
N SER A 224 2.63 -31.45 -2.04
CA SER A 224 4.02 -31.38 -1.61
C SER A 224 4.52 -32.71 -1.02
N GLY A 225 5.81 -32.98 -1.13
CA GLY A 225 6.49 -34.15 -0.57
C GLY A 225 8.01 -33.90 -0.51
N HIS A 226 8.86 -34.93 -0.42
CA HIS A 226 10.33 -34.82 -0.43
C HIS A 226 10.94 -34.40 -1.81
N SER A 227 10.19 -33.60 -2.60
CA SER A 227 10.42 -33.08 -3.97
C SER A 227 9.90 -33.98 -5.12
N PRO A 228 9.21 -33.44 -6.16
CA PRO A 228 8.88 -32.03 -6.45
C PRO A 228 7.48 -31.58 -5.96
N GLN A 229 7.33 -30.29 -5.65
CA GLN A 229 6.05 -29.64 -5.30
C GLN A 229 5.36 -29.10 -6.56
N PHE A 230 4.03 -29.29 -6.66
CA PHE A 230 3.25 -28.78 -7.78
C PHE A 230 1.82 -28.42 -7.35
N THR A 231 1.17 -27.60 -8.16
CA THR A 231 -0.26 -27.31 -8.06
C THR A 231 -1.01 -28.20 -9.04
N LEU A 232 -2.06 -28.89 -8.57
CA LEU A 232 -3.05 -29.57 -9.40
C LEU A 232 -4.31 -28.72 -9.43
N ARG A 233 -4.70 -28.27 -10.62
CA ARG A 233 -5.96 -27.57 -10.86
C ARG A 233 -6.94 -28.49 -11.58
N ARG A 234 -8.23 -28.31 -11.30
CA ARG A 234 -9.34 -29.01 -11.95
C ARG A 234 -10.50 -28.05 -12.17
N TRP A 235 -11.19 -28.14 -13.31
CA TRP A 235 -12.46 -27.47 -13.57
C TRP A 235 -13.32 -28.26 -14.56
N VAL A 236 -14.63 -28.01 -14.59
CA VAL A 236 -15.53 -28.65 -15.58
C VAL A 236 -15.24 -28.09 -16.97
N THR A 237 -14.96 -28.97 -17.93
CA THR A 237 -14.53 -28.57 -19.28
C THR A 237 -15.55 -27.68 -19.99
N ALA A 238 -16.85 -27.91 -19.78
CA ALA A 238 -17.92 -27.13 -20.39
C ALA A 238 -18.09 -25.72 -19.81
N ILE A 239 -17.69 -25.51 -18.54
CA ILE A 239 -17.70 -24.19 -17.89
C ILE A 239 -16.52 -23.36 -18.41
N GLY A 240 -15.37 -24.01 -18.62
CA GLY A 240 -14.17 -23.36 -19.14
C GLY A 240 -13.18 -23.00 -18.04
N GLU A 241 -11.99 -22.56 -18.45
CA GLU A 241 -10.92 -22.23 -17.52
C GLU A 241 -11.25 -20.94 -16.75
N HIS A 242 -11.06 -20.99 -15.44
CA HIS A 242 -11.16 -19.83 -14.56
C HIS A 242 -9.87 -19.01 -14.55
N THR A 243 -10.03 -17.69 -14.40
CA THR A 243 -8.93 -16.74 -14.21
C THR A 243 -7.99 -17.22 -13.11
N LEU A 244 -6.70 -17.11 -13.36
CA LEU A 244 -5.69 -17.44 -12.37
C LEU A 244 -5.71 -16.41 -11.24
N GLU A 245 -5.96 -16.87 -10.03
CA GLU A 245 -5.76 -16.09 -8.81
C GLU A 245 -4.45 -16.47 -8.13
N TRP A 246 -3.88 -15.53 -7.38
CA TRP A 246 -2.76 -15.82 -6.50
C TRP A 246 -3.09 -16.98 -5.52
N PRO A 247 -2.20 -17.95 -5.31
CA PRO A 247 -0.81 -18.04 -5.78
C PRO A 247 -0.62 -18.83 -7.09
N ASN A 248 -1.68 -19.13 -7.83
CA ASN A 248 -1.59 -19.99 -9.02
C ASN A 248 -1.08 -19.25 -10.27
N ASP A 249 -1.34 -17.95 -10.35
CA ASP A 249 -0.91 -17.03 -11.41
C ASP A 249 0.60 -16.96 -11.65
N VAL A 250 1.40 -17.23 -10.62
CA VAL A 250 2.87 -17.16 -10.70
C VAL A 250 3.55 -18.46 -11.12
N THR A 251 2.88 -19.61 -11.06
CA THR A 251 3.47 -20.92 -11.44
C THR A 251 3.24 -21.22 -12.92
N PRO A 252 4.22 -21.71 -13.69
CA PRO A 252 3.99 -22.05 -15.11
C PRO A 252 3.27 -23.39 -15.28
N GLU A 253 2.48 -23.50 -16.35
CA GLU A 253 1.85 -24.76 -16.78
C GLU A 253 2.91 -25.79 -17.17
N ARG A 254 2.76 -27.02 -16.67
CA ARG A 254 3.60 -28.18 -17.03
C ARG A 254 2.86 -29.23 -17.82
N TYR A 255 1.55 -29.38 -17.57
CA TYR A 255 0.74 -30.38 -18.23
C TYR A 255 -0.74 -30.03 -18.14
N ARG A 256 -1.50 -30.37 -19.17
CA ARG A 256 -2.96 -30.20 -19.22
C ARG A 256 -3.61 -31.35 -19.96
N GLN A 257 -4.69 -31.90 -19.41
CA GLN A 257 -5.43 -33.02 -20.01
C GLN A 257 -6.91 -32.98 -19.62
N ALA A 258 -7.78 -33.23 -20.58
CA ALA A 258 -9.20 -33.50 -20.33
C ALA A 258 -9.43 -34.99 -20.03
N LEU A 259 -10.21 -35.27 -18.98
CA LEU A 259 -10.59 -36.61 -18.55
C LEU A 259 -12.06 -36.62 -18.13
N GLY A 260 -12.92 -37.20 -18.98
CA GLY A 260 -14.37 -37.14 -18.79
C GLY A 260 -14.89 -35.71 -18.99
N GLU A 261 -15.68 -35.22 -18.04
CA GLU A 261 -16.24 -33.85 -18.04
C GLU A 261 -15.29 -32.81 -17.40
N TRP A 262 -14.11 -33.26 -16.95
CA TRP A 262 -13.13 -32.44 -16.25
C TRP A 262 -11.91 -32.15 -17.10
N THR A 263 -11.35 -30.96 -16.92
CA THR A 263 -9.99 -30.64 -17.34
C THR A 263 -9.09 -30.56 -16.10
N TYR A 264 -7.93 -31.18 -16.18
CA TYR A 264 -6.89 -31.15 -15.16
C TYR A 264 -5.64 -30.45 -15.69
N GLU A 265 -5.00 -29.68 -14.83
CA GLU A 265 -3.77 -28.95 -15.14
C GLU A 265 -2.77 -29.09 -13.98
N ILE A 266 -1.51 -29.36 -14.32
CA ILE A 266 -0.39 -29.39 -13.38
C ILE A 266 0.48 -28.16 -13.63
N ARG A 267 0.72 -27.37 -12.58
CA ARG A 267 1.62 -26.21 -12.61
C ARG A 267 2.75 -26.38 -11.61
N SER A 268 3.97 -26.00 -11.98
CA SER A 268 5.13 -26.04 -11.07
C SER A 268 6.28 -25.19 -11.60
N TYR A 269 7.04 -24.57 -10.69
CA TYR A 269 8.34 -23.97 -11.07
C TYR A 269 9.36 -25.01 -11.52
N GLN A 270 9.23 -26.25 -11.05
CA GLN A 270 10.12 -27.34 -11.43
C GLN A 270 9.63 -28.02 -12.71
N GLU A 271 10.56 -28.52 -13.51
CA GLU A 271 10.20 -29.43 -14.60
C GLU A 271 9.75 -30.78 -14.03
N ILE A 272 8.69 -31.32 -14.60
CA ILE A 272 8.13 -32.63 -14.26
C ILE A 272 8.06 -33.41 -15.57
N ASP A 273 8.45 -34.69 -15.55
CA ASP A 273 8.38 -35.53 -16.74
C ASP A 273 6.92 -35.61 -17.24
N PRO A 274 6.65 -35.32 -18.52
CA PRO A 274 5.28 -35.35 -19.06
C PRO A 274 4.58 -36.71 -18.90
N ASN A 275 5.32 -37.84 -18.90
CA ASN A 275 4.73 -39.15 -18.67
C ASN A 275 4.32 -39.32 -17.20
N ASP A 276 5.10 -38.78 -16.27
CA ASP A 276 4.71 -38.77 -14.86
C ASP A 276 3.49 -37.87 -14.64
N CYS A 277 3.42 -36.70 -15.29
CA CYS A 277 2.23 -35.85 -15.29
C CYS A 277 0.98 -36.58 -15.81
N ALA A 278 1.09 -37.28 -16.94
CA ALA A 278 -0.01 -38.07 -17.50
C ALA A 278 -0.45 -39.18 -16.53
N ARG A 279 0.50 -39.91 -15.95
CA ARG A 279 0.20 -40.96 -14.95
C ARG A 279 -0.45 -40.41 -13.70
N ILE A 280 -0.08 -39.21 -13.25
CA ILE A 280 -0.72 -38.52 -12.13
C ILE A 280 -2.18 -38.27 -12.47
N VAL A 281 -2.48 -37.63 -13.61
CA VAL A 281 -3.85 -37.30 -14.04
C VAL A 281 -4.70 -38.56 -14.24
N GLU A 282 -4.16 -39.58 -14.90
CA GLU A 282 -4.86 -40.87 -15.11
C GLU A 282 -5.16 -41.62 -13.81
N SER A 283 -4.37 -41.37 -12.75
CA SER A 283 -4.58 -42.00 -11.44
C SER A 283 -5.66 -41.34 -10.60
N ILE A 284 -6.22 -40.20 -11.03
CA ILE A 284 -7.20 -39.44 -10.27
C ILE A 284 -8.52 -40.21 -10.23
N VAL A 285 -9.10 -40.33 -9.03
CA VAL A 285 -10.46 -40.86 -8.88
C VAL A 285 -11.46 -39.81 -9.35
N PRO A 286 -12.32 -40.12 -10.35
CA PRO A 286 -13.33 -39.19 -10.82
C PRO A 286 -14.30 -38.80 -9.69
N VAL A 287 -14.66 -37.53 -9.66
CA VAL A 287 -15.78 -37.01 -8.85
C VAL A 287 -16.88 -36.54 -9.79
N GLU A 288 -18.13 -36.60 -9.35
CA GLU A 288 -19.25 -36.07 -10.13
C GLU A 288 -19.15 -34.53 -10.23
N PRO A 289 -19.42 -33.94 -11.41
CA PRO A 289 -19.52 -32.49 -11.53
C PRO A 289 -20.71 -31.93 -10.74
N PRO A 290 -20.73 -30.60 -10.48
CA PRO A 290 -21.89 -29.96 -9.86
C PRO A 290 -23.20 -30.31 -10.60
N GLU A 291 -24.28 -30.57 -9.85
CA GLU A 291 -25.62 -30.88 -10.39
C GLU A 291 -26.33 -29.63 -10.94
N ARG A 292 -25.67 -28.86 -11.80
CA ARG A 292 -26.18 -27.64 -12.45
C ARG A 292 -25.78 -27.60 -13.92
N ASP A 293 -26.59 -26.95 -14.75
CA ASP A 293 -26.27 -26.75 -16.16
C ASP A 293 -25.07 -25.79 -16.30
N PRO A 294 -23.97 -26.19 -16.97
CA PRO A 294 -22.84 -25.30 -17.24
C PRO A 294 -23.22 -23.98 -17.91
N ALA A 295 -24.26 -23.97 -18.75
CA ALA A 295 -24.70 -22.75 -19.42
C ALA A 295 -25.27 -21.71 -18.44
N ASP A 296 -26.05 -22.16 -17.44
CA ASP A 296 -26.60 -21.29 -16.41
C ASP A 296 -25.47 -20.72 -15.52
N ILE A 297 -24.51 -21.57 -15.14
CA ILE A 297 -23.33 -21.14 -14.36
C ILE A 297 -22.52 -20.09 -15.12
N ASN A 298 -22.26 -20.30 -16.41
CA ASN A 298 -21.52 -19.35 -17.23
C ASN A 298 -22.24 -18.00 -17.37
N ALA A 299 -23.57 -18.02 -17.50
CA ALA A 299 -24.36 -16.79 -17.56
C ALA A 299 -24.32 -16.00 -16.24
N GLU A 300 -24.39 -16.69 -15.09
CA GLU A 300 -24.24 -16.09 -13.76
C GLU A 300 -22.85 -15.47 -13.58
N LEU A 301 -21.78 -16.22 -13.89
CA LEU A 301 -20.41 -15.71 -13.78
C LEU A 301 -20.16 -14.50 -14.68
N ALA A 302 -20.71 -14.50 -15.90
CA ALA A 302 -20.60 -13.37 -16.81
C ALA A 302 -21.34 -12.13 -16.29
N ALA A 303 -22.49 -12.32 -15.63
CA ALA A 303 -23.23 -11.24 -14.99
C ALA A 303 -22.46 -10.70 -13.77
N GLU A 304 -21.98 -11.56 -12.89
CA GLU A 304 -21.16 -11.18 -11.72
C GLU A 304 -19.89 -10.42 -12.14
N GLU A 305 -19.21 -10.89 -13.19
CA GLU A 305 -18.03 -10.23 -13.73
C GLU A 305 -18.37 -8.87 -14.35
N SER A 306 -19.56 -8.73 -14.96
CA SER A 306 -20.05 -7.44 -15.45
C SER A 306 -20.37 -6.50 -14.30
N ASP A 307 -21.07 -6.98 -13.27
CA ASP A 307 -21.45 -6.21 -12.08
C ASP A 307 -20.19 -5.78 -11.30
N ARG A 308 -19.18 -6.65 -11.20
CA ARG A 308 -17.88 -6.33 -10.60
C ARG A 308 -17.16 -5.23 -11.38
N ARG A 309 -17.06 -5.34 -12.70
CA ARG A 309 -16.44 -4.31 -13.55
C ARG A 309 -17.18 -2.98 -13.46
N GLU A 310 -18.51 -3.01 -13.44
CA GLU A 310 -19.31 -1.80 -13.24
C GLU A 310 -19.08 -1.20 -11.85
N LYS A 311 -19.02 -2.03 -10.80
CA LYS A 311 -18.75 -1.56 -9.43
C LYS A 311 -17.35 -0.97 -9.30
N GLU A 312 -16.34 -1.58 -9.91
CA GLU A 312 -14.97 -1.07 -9.96
C GLU A 312 -14.93 0.28 -10.68
N LEU A 313 -15.60 0.39 -11.83
CA LEU A 313 -15.73 1.65 -12.55
C LEU A 313 -16.41 2.72 -11.68
N LEU A 314 -17.54 2.40 -11.04
CA LEU A 314 -18.26 3.33 -10.15
C LEU A 314 -17.40 3.76 -8.95
N ALA A 315 -16.61 2.85 -8.38
CA ALA A 315 -15.67 3.18 -7.31
C ALA A 315 -14.58 4.14 -7.81
N THR A 316 -14.02 3.91 -9.01
CA THR A 316 -13.05 4.83 -9.64
C THR A 316 -13.65 6.21 -9.93
N LEU A 317 -14.95 6.30 -10.21
CA LEU A 317 -15.65 7.56 -10.46
C LEU A 317 -15.98 8.34 -9.17
N GLY A 318 -15.75 7.77 -7.99
CA GLY A 318 -15.93 8.47 -6.71
C GLY A 318 -17.37 8.91 -6.43
N THR A 319 -18.36 8.10 -6.86
CA THR A 319 -19.78 8.41 -6.62
C THR A 319 -20.09 8.48 -5.13
N GLY A 320 -20.50 9.66 -4.67
CA GLY A 320 -20.81 9.96 -3.27
C GLY A 320 -19.62 10.41 -2.42
N GLU A 321 -18.42 10.50 -2.99
CA GLU A 321 -17.24 10.95 -2.25
C GLU A 321 -17.36 12.41 -1.83
N VAL A 322 -16.89 12.72 -0.62
CA VAL A 322 -16.96 14.06 -0.04
C VAL A 322 -15.60 14.73 -0.19
N LEU A 323 -15.57 15.83 -0.93
CA LEU A 323 -14.35 16.58 -1.29
C LEU A 323 -13.40 16.81 -0.09
N THR A 324 -13.95 17.18 1.07
CA THR A 324 -13.14 17.52 2.25
C THR A 324 -12.34 16.35 2.83
N ASN A 325 -12.68 15.10 2.46
CA ASN A 325 -11.96 13.91 2.91
C ASN A 325 -10.69 13.63 2.08
N HIS A 326 -10.53 14.30 0.93
CA HIS A 326 -9.47 14.02 -0.06
C HIS A 326 -8.50 15.19 -0.26
N LEU A 327 -8.52 16.19 0.61
CA LEU A 327 -7.70 17.41 0.45
C LEU A 327 -6.19 17.19 0.71
N ASP A 328 -5.81 16.04 1.27
CA ASP A 328 -4.43 15.75 1.68
C ASP A 328 -3.66 14.96 0.60
N GLY A 329 -3.03 15.68 -0.32
CA GLY A 329 -1.99 15.12 -1.21
C GLY A 329 -2.49 14.30 -2.41
N GLU A 330 -3.79 14.34 -2.71
CA GLU A 330 -4.39 13.68 -3.87
C GLU A 330 -4.60 14.66 -5.05
N SER A 331 -4.53 14.14 -6.29
CA SER A 331 -4.88 14.89 -7.50
C SER A 331 -6.39 14.76 -7.78
N LEU A 332 -7.19 15.78 -7.48
CA LEU A 332 -8.66 15.68 -7.50
C LEU A 332 -9.26 15.99 -8.87
N LEU A 333 -10.19 15.17 -9.35
CA LEU A 333 -11.07 15.42 -10.50
C LEU A 333 -12.52 15.55 -10.03
N ILE A 334 -13.01 16.78 -9.94
CA ILE A 334 -14.28 17.10 -9.30
C ILE A 334 -15.35 17.34 -10.36
N ARG A 335 -16.43 16.56 -10.29
CA ARG A 335 -17.60 16.77 -11.14
C ARG A 335 -18.41 17.96 -10.63
N THR A 336 -18.60 18.97 -11.47
CA THR A 336 -19.42 20.15 -11.13
C THR A 336 -20.62 20.33 -12.05
N ASP A 337 -20.69 19.59 -13.16
CA ASP A 337 -21.88 19.49 -14.01
C ASP A 337 -22.51 18.08 -13.97
N PHE A 338 -23.78 18.01 -13.57
CA PHE A 338 -24.54 16.77 -13.43
C PHE A 338 -25.62 16.61 -14.52
N THR A 339 -25.48 17.30 -15.66
CA THR A 339 -26.50 17.27 -16.73
C THR A 339 -26.46 15.98 -17.54
N ASP A 340 -25.30 15.32 -17.61
CA ASP A 340 -25.07 14.08 -18.35
C ASP A 340 -24.11 13.14 -17.61
N ASP A 341 -24.63 12.01 -17.14
CA ASP A 341 -23.85 10.98 -16.43
C ASP A 341 -22.92 10.20 -17.36
N ASP A 342 -23.32 9.98 -18.61
CA ASP A 342 -22.51 9.22 -19.57
C ASP A 342 -21.32 10.04 -20.06
N SER A 343 -21.51 11.35 -20.24
CA SER A 343 -20.42 12.27 -20.54
C SER A 343 -19.42 12.35 -19.39
N TRP A 344 -19.87 12.44 -18.13
CA TRP A 344 -18.96 12.37 -16.96
C TRP A 344 -18.10 11.11 -16.97
N ARG A 345 -18.73 9.92 -17.16
CA ARG A 345 -18.01 8.65 -17.24
C ARG A 345 -16.94 8.67 -18.33
N ASN A 346 -17.30 9.12 -19.53
CA ASN A 346 -16.38 9.17 -20.66
C ASN A 346 -15.20 10.12 -20.41
N ILE A 347 -15.44 11.28 -19.78
CA ILE A 347 -14.42 12.27 -19.46
C ILE A 347 -13.43 11.71 -18.43
N ALA A 348 -13.93 11.14 -17.33
CA ALA A 348 -13.08 10.57 -16.29
C ALA A 348 -12.22 9.41 -16.83
N VAL A 349 -12.83 8.49 -17.59
CA VAL A 349 -12.10 7.40 -18.25
C VAL A 349 -11.05 7.92 -19.22
N ALA A 350 -11.38 8.91 -20.05
CA ALA A 350 -10.43 9.50 -20.99
C ALA A 350 -9.27 10.21 -20.27
N ALA A 351 -9.53 10.89 -19.16
CA ALA A 351 -8.53 11.63 -18.39
C ALA A 351 -7.50 10.73 -17.70
N MET A 352 -7.92 9.52 -17.31
CA MET A 352 -7.06 8.52 -16.66
C MET A 352 -6.50 7.46 -17.64
N ALA A 353 -6.84 7.55 -18.93
CA ALA A 353 -6.39 6.59 -19.92
C ALA A 353 -4.85 6.63 -20.08
N PRO A 354 -4.16 5.47 -20.14
CA PRO A 354 -2.73 5.44 -20.43
C PRO A 354 -2.41 6.01 -21.82
N VAL A 355 -1.38 6.86 -21.89
CA VAL A 355 -0.89 7.54 -23.09
C VAL A 355 0.47 6.96 -23.48
N PRO A 356 0.61 6.34 -24.67
CA PRO A 356 1.88 5.79 -25.14
C PRO A 356 2.92 6.87 -25.45
N GLN A 357 4.18 6.63 -25.06
CA GLN A 357 5.32 7.55 -25.28
C GLN A 357 6.23 7.16 -26.45
N GLY A 358 5.88 6.09 -27.18
CA GLY A 358 6.58 5.64 -28.39
C GLY A 358 7.78 4.71 -28.16
N ASP A 359 8.25 4.53 -26.92
CA ASP A 359 9.32 3.60 -26.53
C ASP A 359 8.79 2.30 -25.86
N GLY A 360 7.47 2.11 -25.86
CA GLY A 360 6.79 1.04 -25.14
C GLY A 360 6.43 1.39 -23.70
N THR A 361 6.74 2.62 -23.24
CA THR A 361 6.27 3.18 -21.98
C THR A 361 4.91 3.86 -22.17
N GLU A 362 4.04 3.72 -21.17
CA GLU A 362 2.75 4.41 -21.09
C GLU A 362 2.72 5.22 -19.79
N PHE A 363 2.12 6.42 -19.85
CA PHE A 363 1.86 7.25 -18.67
C PHE A 363 0.37 7.48 -18.52
N ALA A 364 -0.13 7.46 -17.29
CA ALA A 364 -1.51 7.79 -16.96
C ALA A 364 -1.53 8.92 -15.91
N ALA A 365 -2.64 9.64 -15.82
CA ALA A 365 -2.90 10.55 -14.71
C ALA A 365 -3.51 9.76 -13.54
N TYR A 366 -3.05 10.02 -12.32
CA TYR A 366 -3.58 9.38 -11.13
C TYR A 366 -4.56 10.33 -10.43
N LEU A 367 -5.84 10.22 -10.80
CA LEU A 367 -6.87 11.14 -10.33
C LEU A 367 -7.82 10.48 -9.32
N THR A 368 -8.12 11.19 -8.23
CA THR A 368 -9.25 10.87 -7.34
C THR A 368 -10.49 11.59 -7.87
N CYS A 369 -11.46 10.84 -8.39
CA CYS A 369 -12.71 11.42 -8.85
C CYS A 369 -13.62 11.78 -7.66
N ILE A 370 -14.32 12.92 -7.75
CA ILE A 370 -15.32 13.36 -6.76
C ILE A 370 -16.64 13.59 -7.49
N ASP A 371 -17.56 12.63 -7.39
CA ASP A 371 -18.89 12.64 -8.02
C ASP A 371 -19.98 12.73 -6.95
N ASN A 372 -20.21 13.95 -6.46
CA ASN A 372 -21.20 14.22 -5.43
C ASN A 372 -22.05 15.44 -5.78
N ARG A 373 -23.38 15.23 -5.83
CA ARG A 373 -24.36 16.23 -6.26
C ARG A 373 -24.39 17.50 -5.39
N ASP A 374 -23.83 17.46 -4.18
CA ASP A 374 -23.66 18.66 -3.36
C ASP A 374 -22.70 19.69 -4.00
N TYR A 375 -21.90 19.26 -4.98
CA TYR A 375 -20.98 20.10 -5.76
C TYR A 375 -21.53 20.49 -7.14
N ASP A 376 -22.82 20.24 -7.42
CA ASP A 376 -23.47 20.69 -8.65
C ASP A 376 -23.42 22.23 -8.77
N GLY A 377 -22.81 22.72 -9.84
CA GLY A 377 -22.53 24.13 -10.06
C GLY A 377 -21.41 24.71 -9.21
N LEU A 378 -20.55 23.90 -8.58
CA LEU A 378 -19.39 24.39 -7.81
C LEU A 378 -18.48 25.25 -8.70
N THR A 379 -18.29 26.50 -8.29
CA THR A 379 -17.41 27.46 -8.98
C THR A 379 -15.98 27.38 -8.45
N VAL A 380 -15.03 27.99 -9.17
CA VAL A 380 -13.64 28.14 -8.68
C VAL A 380 -13.61 28.83 -7.32
N ASP A 381 -14.31 29.95 -7.14
CA ASP A 381 -14.37 30.64 -5.84
C ASP A 381 -14.93 29.73 -4.73
N GLY A 382 -15.99 28.97 -5.04
CA GLY A 382 -16.56 28.01 -4.09
C GLY A 382 -15.60 26.87 -3.74
N LEU A 383 -14.82 26.38 -4.71
CA LEU A 383 -13.75 25.41 -4.45
C LEU A 383 -12.69 26.03 -3.52
N LEU A 384 -12.26 27.26 -3.78
CA LEU A 384 -11.25 27.94 -2.98
C LEU A 384 -11.70 28.19 -1.54
N ASP A 385 -13.00 28.38 -1.30
CA ASP A 385 -13.61 28.49 0.03
C ASP A 385 -13.66 27.14 0.78
N LEU A 386 -13.82 26.02 0.05
CA LEU A 386 -13.85 24.67 0.61
C LEU A 386 -12.45 24.14 0.93
N VAL A 387 -11.45 24.58 0.17
CA VAL A 387 -10.06 24.15 0.29
C VAL A 387 -9.39 24.85 1.50
N GLY A 388 -9.18 24.08 2.57
CA GLY A 388 -8.56 24.50 3.84
C GLY A 388 -7.03 24.68 3.81
N ASP A 389 -6.40 24.66 4.99
CA ASP A 389 -4.93 24.77 5.16
C ASP A 389 -4.38 23.49 5.81
N PRO A 390 -3.40 22.78 5.18
CA PRO A 390 -2.79 23.09 3.89
C PRO A 390 -3.71 22.77 2.71
N PRO A 391 -3.78 23.64 1.68
CA PRO A 391 -4.57 23.34 0.50
C PRO A 391 -3.85 22.32 -0.38
N PRO A 392 -4.57 21.47 -1.16
CA PRO A 392 -3.96 20.90 -2.35
C PRO A 392 -3.41 22.04 -3.22
N TYR A 393 -2.32 21.79 -3.94
CA TYR A 393 -1.67 22.83 -4.76
C TYR A 393 -2.46 23.14 -6.04
N TYR A 394 -3.27 22.19 -6.50
CA TYR A 394 -4.12 22.29 -7.67
C TYR A 394 -5.32 21.34 -7.52
N ALA A 395 -6.36 21.55 -8.32
CA ALA A 395 -7.47 20.61 -8.50
C ALA A 395 -8.01 20.70 -9.94
N PHE A 396 -8.74 19.68 -10.37
CA PHE A 396 -9.37 19.64 -11.68
C PHE A 396 -10.90 19.67 -11.56
N LEU A 397 -11.58 20.48 -12.39
CA LEU A 397 -13.04 20.57 -12.43
C LEU A 397 -13.57 20.11 -13.80
N VAL A 398 -14.66 19.34 -13.78
CA VAL A 398 -15.46 18.97 -14.94
C VAL A 398 -16.74 19.80 -14.92
N ASP A 399 -16.71 20.91 -15.65
CA ASP A 399 -17.81 21.86 -15.74
C ASP A 399 -18.66 21.64 -17.01
N ALA A 400 -19.69 22.48 -17.20
CA ALA A 400 -20.60 22.38 -18.34
C ALA A 400 -19.89 22.49 -19.70
N GLU A 401 -18.79 23.24 -19.78
CA GLU A 401 -18.00 23.34 -21.02
C GLU A 401 -17.21 22.05 -21.26
N THR A 402 -16.62 21.45 -20.22
CA THR A 402 -15.99 20.13 -20.32
C THR A 402 -16.98 19.07 -20.81
N VAL A 403 -18.22 19.08 -20.32
CA VAL A 403 -19.28 18.12 -20.68
C VAL A 403 -19.77 18.30 -22.12
N THR A 404 -19.89 19.53 -22.60
CA THR A 404 -20.52 19.81 -23.91
C THR A 404 -19.53 19.94 -25.06
N ASN A 405 -18.24 20.17 -24.77
CA ASN A 405 -17.20 20.33 -25.77
C ASN A 405 -16.62 18.97 -26.21
N PRO A 406 -16.54 18.68 -27.52
CA PRO A 406 -15.96 17.43 -28.03
C PRO A 406 -14.51 17.15 -27.62
N GLU A 407 -13.71 18.17 -27.31
CA GLU A 407 -12.32 18.00 -26.82
C GLU A 407 -12.25 17.66 -25.33
N MET A 408 -13.38 17.73 -24.61
CA MET A 408 -13.50 17.49 -23.17
C MET A 408 -12.46 18.29 -22.34
N PRO A 409 -12.32 19.62 -22.54
CA PRO A 409 -11.27 20.38 -21.90
C PRO A 409 -11.58 20.58 -20.41
N ILE A 410 -10.83 19.89 -19.55
CA ILE A 410 -10.98 19.86 -18.08
C ILE A 410 -10.32 21.10 -17.49
N VAL A 411 -10.96 21.77 -16.52
CA VAL A 411 -10.40 22.97 -15.89
C VAL A 411 -9.35 22.57 -14.87
N ALA A 412 -8.11 23.01 -15.02
CA ALA A 412 -7.11 22.97 -13.97
C ALA A 412 -7.17 24.27 -13.16
N VAL A 413 -7.22 24.16 -11.83
CA VAL A 413 -7.34 25.28 -10.90
C VAL A 413 -6.13 25.31 -9.98
N TYR A 414 -5.46 26.45 -9.89
CA TYR A 414 -4.43 26.68 -8.89
C TYR A 414 -5.06 27.01 -7.53
N THR A 415 -4.88 26.14 -6.55
CA THR A 415 -5.47 26.26 -5.20
C THR A 415 -4.42 26.58 -4.12
N GLY A 416 -3.14 26.67 -4.51
CA GLY A 416 -2.03 26.99 -3.62
C GLY A 416 -2.06 28.42 -3.03
N PRO A 417 -0.99 28.81 -2.33
CA PRO A 417 -0.90 30.14 -1.71
C PRO A 417 -0.98 31.26 -2.75
N ASP A 418 -1.55 32.40 -2.35
CA ASP A 418 -1.69 33.55 -3.23
C ASP A 418 -0.34 34.25 -3.44
N TYR A 419 0.15 34.27 -4.69
CA TYR A 419 1.39 34.95 -5.09
C TYR A 419 1.12 35.98 -6.20
N PRO A 420 1.84 37.11 -6.26
CA PRO A 420 1.63 38.14 -7.28
C PRO A 420 1.71 37.63 -8.73
N GLU A 421 2.61 36.70 -9.00
CA GLU A 421 2.82 36.04 -10.28
C GLU A 421 1.88 34.85 -10.52
N ARG A 422 1.29 34.29 -9.46
CA ARG A 422 0.39 33.13 -9.46
C ARG A 422 -0.78 33.38 -8.51
N PRO A 423 -1.78 34.18 -8.94
CA PRO A 423 -2.91 34.46 -8.07
C PRO A 423 -3.66 33.16 -7.77
N ARG A 424 -4.05 32.97 -6.51
CA ARG A 424 -4.91 31.85 -6.11
C ARG A 424 -6.19 31.88 -6.94
N GLY A 425 -6.58 30.75 -7.52
CA GLY A 425 -7.69 30.65 -8.47
C GLY A 425 -7.32 30.85 -9.94
N LYS A 426 -6.03 31.02 -10.30
CA LYS A 426 -5.59 30.98 -11.70
C LYS A 426 -6.03 29.65 -12.33
N THR A 427 -6.58 29.70 -13.55
CA THR A 427 -7.07 28.51 -14.26
C THR A 427 -6.50 28.43 -15.67
N PHE A 428 -6.48 27.21 -16.21
CA PHE A 428 -6.38 26.90 -17.64
C PHE A 428 -7.17 25.62 -17.91
N ARG A 429 -7.42 25.27 -19.17
CA ARG A 429 -8.07 23.99 -19.51
C ARG A 429 -7.06 23.00 -20.09
N VAL A 430 -7.28 21.70 -19.90
CA VAL A 430 -6.43 20.62 -20.43
C VAL A 430 -7.28 19.54 -21.09
N ILE A 431 -6.88 19.07 -22.27
CA ILE A 431 -7.54 17.94 -22.92
C ILE A 431 -7.15 16.60 -22.25
N PRO A 432 -8.00 15.57 -22.25
CA PRO A 432 -7.73 14.32 -21.56
C PRO A 432 -6.41 13.64 -21.95
N THR A 433 -6.00 13.72 -23.23
CA THR A 433 -4.74 13.11 -23.71
C THR A 433 -3.49 13.76 -23.15
N GLU A 434 -3.59 14.96 -22.60
CA GLU A 434 -2.48 15.69 -21.97
C GLU A 434 -2.58 15.71 -20.44
N MET A 435 -3.61 15.08 -19.88
CA MET A 435 -3.87 15.07 -18.44
C MET A 435 -2.71 14.45 -17.65
N CYS A 436 -2.14 13.34 -18.14
CA CYS A 436 -1.00 12.70 -17.51
C CYS A 436 0.26 13.58 -17.52
N SER A 437 0.40 14.48 -18.49
CA SER A 437 1.51 15.42 -18.56
C SER A 437 1.39 16.48 -17.47
N VAL A 438 0.19 17.06 -17.31
CA VAL A 438 -0.09 18.07 -16.28
C VAL A 438 -0.04 17.47 -14.89
N GLU A 439 -0.82 16.42 -14.62
CA GLU A 439 -0.99 15.83 -13.29
C GLU A 439 0.33 15.31 -12.72
N ASN A 440 1.05 14.46 -13.46
CA ASN A 440 2.30 13.87 -12.97
C ASN A 440 3.37 14.93 -12.67
N ASN A 441 3.43 16.02 -13.45
CA ASN A 441 4.42 17.07 -13.23
C ASN A 441 4.07 17.94 -12.02
N LEU A 442 2.78 18.26 -11.83
CA LEU A 442 2.33 19.06 -10.69
C LEU A 442 2.39 18.27 -9.39
N SER A 443 2.04 16.98 -9.39
CA SER A 443 2.02 16.13 -8.20
C SER A 443 3.40 15.93 -7.59
N ILE A 444 4.43 15.84 -8.42
CA ILE A 444 5.84 15.70 -7.98
C ILE A 444 6.62 17.01 -7.98
N ALA A 445 5.96 18.14 -8.27
CA ALA A 445 6.57 19.46 -8.39
C ALA A 445 7.78 19.51 -9.36
N ASN A 446 7.70 18.78 -10.49
CA ASN A 446 8.73 18.80 -11.53
C ASN A 446 8.59 20.02 -12.47
N MET A 447 7.36 20.44 -12.75
CA MET A 447 7.06 21.68 -13.47
C MET A 447 5.99 22.49 -12.75
N ASP A 448 6.03 23.80 -12.99
CA ASP A 448 5.15 24.77 -12.36
C ASP A 448 3.83 24.94 -13.11
N PHE A 449 2.77 25.33 -12.39
CA PHE A 449 1.43 25.51 -12.94
C PHE A 449 1.40 26.52 -14.10
N GLU A 450 2.16 27.63 -14.03
CA GLU A 450 2.23 28.63 -15.10
C GLU A 450 2.90 28.09 -16.36
N SER A 451 3.78 27.09 -16.25
CA SER A 451 4.38 26.50 -17.46
C SER A 451 3.30 25.92 -18.37
N PHE A 452 2.25 25.35 -17.78
CA PHE A 452 1.08 24.84 -18.50
C PHE A 452 0.09 25.96 -18.83
N ALA A 453 -0.25 26.82 -17.86
CA ALA A 453 -1.21 27.90 -18.08
C ALA A 453 -0.75 28.87 -19.19
N ASP A 454 0.50 29.29 -19.16
CA ASP A 454 1.06 30.24 -20.14
C ASP A 454 1.23 29.57 -21.53
N SER A 455 1.26 28.23 -21.59
CA SER A 455 1.25 27.47 -22.85
C SER A 455 -0.17 27.20 -23.38
N ALA A 456 -1.19 27.28 -22.52
CA ALA A 456 -2.59 27.18 -22.88
C ALA A 456 -3.14 28.51 -23.42
N ASP A 457 -2.48 29.63 -23.10
CA ASP A 457 -2.89 31.00 -23.45
C ASP A 457 -2.84 31.34 -24.97
N ASP A 458 -2.43 30.39 -25.83
CA ASP A 458 -2.52 30.54 -27.28
C ASP A 458 -3.98 30.32 -27.76
N ASP A 459 -4.63 31.41 -28.17
CA ASP A 459 -5.97 31.59 -28.78
C ASP A 459 -7.24 31.12 -28.02
N ASP A 460 -7.23 30.04 -27.22
CA ASP A 460 -8.46 29.53 -26.58
C ASP A 460 -8.34 29.04 -25.12
N GLY A 461 -7.16 29.13 -24.50
CA GLY A 461 -6.98 28.78 -23.08
C GLY A 461 -6.93 27.27 -22.80
N ILE A 462 -6.80 26.44 -23.85
CA ILE A 462 -6.77 24.97 -23.74
C ILE A 462 -5.35 24.44 -24.05
N PHE A 463 -4.73 23.82 -23.04
CA PHE A 463 -3.48 23.10 -23.15
C PHE A 463 -3.66 21.81 -23.96
N ARG A 464 -2.94 21.72 -25.09
CA ARG A 464 -2.92 20.56 -26.01
C ARG A 464 -1.53 19.96 -26.19
N GLY A 465 -0.67 20.16 -25.19
CA GLY A 465 0.72 19.71 -25.20
C GLY A 465 1.68 20.83 -25.58
N PHE A 466 2.96 20.63 -25.24
CA PHE A 466 4.01 21.54 -25.63
C PHE A 466 4.32 21.41 -27.13
N PRO A 467 4.75 22.49 -27.80
CA PRO A 467 5.19 22.40 -29.19
C PRO A 467 6.29 21.34 -29.34
N ALA A 468 6.20 20.55 -30.41
CA ALA A 468 7.18 19.50 -30.67
C ALA A 468 8.59 20.12 -30.67
N PRO A 469 9.56 19.50 -29.97
CA PRO A 469 10.92 19.99 -30.00
C PRO A 469 11.42 19.97 -31.46
N PRO A 470 12.27 20.95 -31.86
CA PRO A 470 12.85 20.95 -33.19
C PRO A 470 13.54 19.62 -33.45
N PRO A 471 13.57 19.16 -34.72
CA PRO A 471 14.11 17.85 -35.07
C PRO A 471 15.50 17.66 -34.48
N GLN A 472 15.61 16.72 -33.53
CA GLN A 472 16.88 16.40 -32.89
C GLN A 472 17.69 15.53 -33.84
N ARG A 473 18.88 15.98 -34.24
CA ARG A 473 19.84 15.16 -34.97
C ARG A 473 20.88 14.62 -34.01
N PHE A 474 21.04 13.30 -33.97
CA PHE A 474 22.18 12.68 -33.30
C PHE A 474 23.45 12.98 -34.09
N VAL A 475 24.36 13.75 -33.48
CA VAL A 475 25.67 14.06 -34.05
C VAL A 475 26.70 13.20 -33.35
N GLY A 476 27.44 12.39 -34.11
CA GLY A 476 28.52 11.60 -33.54
C GLY A 476 29.60 12.48 -32.94
N VAL A 477 30.26 12.04 -31.87
CA VAL A 477 31.26 12.86 -31.16
C VAL A 477 32.41 13.32 -32.08
N ILE A 478 32.79 12.50 -33.07
CA ILE A 478 33.79 12.86 -34.07
C ILE A 478 33.30 14.03 -34.93
N GLU A 479 32.06 13.99 -35.39
CA GLU A 479 31.45 15.04 -36.19
C GLU A 479 31.33 16.36 -35.40
N LEU A 480 31.00 16.27 -34.10
CA LEU A 480 30.95 17.42 -33.20
C LEU A 480 32.34 18.03 -32.93
N VAL A 481 33.35 17.18 -32.73
CA VAL A 481 34.76 17.63 -32.57
C VAL A 481 35.25 18.29 -33.86
N GLU A 482 34.97 17.72 -35.02
CA GLU A 482 35.32 18.29 -36.32
C GLU A 482 34.61 19.60 -36.61
N ALA A 483 33.33 19.73 -36.24
CA ALA A 483 32.58 20.97 -36.37
C ALA A 483 33.16 22.06 -35.45
N ALA A 484 33.43 21.74 -34.19
CA ALA A 484 34.04 22.66 -33.23
C ALA A 484 35.46 23.10 -33.64
N ALA A 485 36.22 22.24 -34.34
CA ALA A 485 37.53 22.58 -34.88
C ALA A 485 37.46 23.71 -35.93
N ARG A 486 36.34 23.84 -36.63
CA ARG A 486 36.15 24.85 -37.71
C ARG A 486 35.95 26.26 -37.16
N ASN A 487 35.65 26.42 -35.86
CA ASN A 487 35.52 27.73 -35.23
C ASN A 487 36.12 27.75 -33.81
N ILE A 488 37.44 27.87 -33.73
CA ILE A 488 38.21 28.03 -32.46
C ILE A 488 38.64 29.48 -32.21
N SER A 489 37.97 30.44 -32.86
CA SER A 489 38.37 31.84 -32.96
C SER A 489 38.47 32.57 -31.61
N THR A 490 37.81 32.06 -30.57
CA THR A 490 37.87 32.60 -29.21
C THR A 490 38.46 31.60 -28.20
N PRO A 491 39.02 32.09 -27.07
CA PRO A 491 39.51 31.21 -26.01
C PRO A 491 38.41 30.35 -25.37
N ALA A 492 37.15 30.77 -25.44
CA ALA A 492 36.01 29.96 -24.98
C ALA A 492 35.76 28.79 -25.93
N LEU A 493 35.69 29.04 -27.23
CA LEU A 493 35.48 28.01 -28.26
C LEU A 493 36.66 27.04 -28.36
N SER A 494 37.88 27.55 -28.21
CA SER A 494 39.09 26.71 -28.11
C SER A 494 39.04 25.76 -26.91
N ARG A 495 38.59 26.24 -25.73
CA ARG A 495 38.44 25.40 -24.54
C ARG A 495 37.30 24.39 -24.68
N PHE A 496 36.21 24.80 -25.33
CA PHE A 496 35.09 23.90 -25.64
C PHE A 496 35.55 22.75 -26.56
N HIS A 497 36.22 23.05 -27.67
CA HIS A 497 36.78 22.06 -28.58
C HIS A 497 37.76 21.10 -27.89
N LEU A 498 38.66 21.61 -27.04
CA LEU A 498 39.59 20.79 -26.26
C LEU A 498 38.88 19.91 -25.22
N THR A 499 37.76 20.38 -24.68
CA THR A 499 36.94 19.60 -23.72
C THR A 499 36.20 18.48 -24.44
N LEU A 500 35.67 18.74 -25.64
CA LEU A 500 35.07 17.70 -26.49
C LEU A 500 36.09 16.62 -26.89
N ILE A 501 37.32 17.01 -27.27
CA ILE A 501 38.40 16.04 -27.54
C ILE A 501 38.76 15.21 -26.31
N LYS A 502 38.75 15.81 -25.11
CA LYS A 502 39.04 15.08 -23.87
C LYS A 502 37.92 14.10 -23.49
N ASN A 503 36.67 14.49 -23.74
CA ASN A 503 35.50 13.69 -23.40
C ASN A 503 35.13 12.67 -24.48
N SER A 504 35.67 12.78 -25.70
CA SER A 504 35.41 11.84 -26.80
C SER A 504 35.90 10.42 -26.58
N ALA A 505 36.66 10.18 -25.50
CA ALA A 505 37.04 8.85 -25.06
C ALA A 505 35.95 8.14 -24.24
N ILE A 506 34.83 8.78 -23.88
CA ILE A 506 33.96 8.25 -22.80
C ILE A 506 32.46 8.08 -23.12
N ARG A 507 31.77 8.75 -24.07
CA ARG A 507 30.35 8.44 -24.44
C ARG A 507 29.82 9.28 -25.60
N GLU A 508 28.70 8.85 -26.21
CA GLU A 508 27.87 9.66 -27.13
C GLU A 508 27.32 10.91 -26.42
N HIS A 509 27.20 12.04 -27.14
CA HIS A 509 26.70 13.31 -26.61
C HIS A 509 25.38 13.71 -27.28
N HIS A 510 24.38 14.09 -26.49
CA HIS A 510 23.17 14.75 -26.99
C HIS A 510 23.48 16.22 -27.31
N VAL A 511 23.17 16.66 -28.54
CA VAL A 511 23.28 18.06 -28.96
C VAL A 511 22.00 18.46 -29.70
N THR A 512 21.44 19.61 -29.35
CA THR A 512 20.30 20.21 -30.05
C THR A 512 20.82 21.35 -30.92
N GLU A 513 20.49 21.34 -32.21
CA GLU A 513 20.83 22.41 -33.16
C GLU A 513 19.74 23.49 -33.09
N ILE A 514 20.13 24.75 -32.90
CA ILE A 514 19.23 25.91 -32.89
C ILE A 514 19.67 26.84 -34.03
N ASP A 515 18.82 27.01 -35.04
CA ASP A 515 19.17 27.71 -36.28
C ASP A 515 19.33 29.24 -36.15
N ASP A 516 18.71 29.89 -35.14
CA ASP A 516 18.93 31.32 -34.85
C ASP A 516 18.68 31.66 -33.36
N LEU A 517 19.76 31.97 -32.63
CA LEU A 517 19.72 32.36 -31.22
C LEU A 517 19.05 33.73 -30.95
N ARG A 518 18.81 34.55 -31.99
CA ARG A 518 18.22 35.90 -31.80
C ARG A 518 16.74 35.85 -31.43
N GLN A 519 15.99 34.85 -31.89
CA GLN A 519 14.58 34.68 -31.51
C GLN A 519 14.39 34.38 -30.01
N ILE A 520 15.36 33.69 -29.41
CA ILE A 520 15.36 33.41 -27.97
C ILE A 520 15.76 34.67 -27.18
N TYR A 521 16.72 35.46 -27.68
CA TYR A 521 17.21 36.64 -26.97
C TYR A 521 16.18 37.80 -26.93
N GLU A 522 15.39 38.01 -27.98
CA GLU A 522 14.35 39.05 -27.98
C GLU A 522 13.23 38.73 -26.97
N ARG A 523 12.80 37.46 -26.87
CA ARG A 523 11.83 36.99 -25.86
C ARG A 523 12.38 37.07 -24.42
N MET A 524 13.68 36.83 -24.23
CA MET A 524 14.33 36.86 -22.91
C MET A 524 14.62 38.28 -22.38
N SER A 525 14.46 39.33 -23.19
CA SER A 525 14.74 40.71 -22.76
C SER A 525 13.57 41.42 -22.08
N GLU A 526 12.36 40.83 -22.13
CA GLU A 526 11.14 41.45 -21.60
C GLU A 526 10.76 40.98 -20.19
N ASN A 527 11.31 39.89 -19.64
CA ASN A 527 10.97 39.41 -18.29
C ASN A 527 12.20 39.03 -17.42
N ASP A 528 12.12 39.44 -16.15
CA ASP A 528 13.13 39.44 -15.09
C ASP A 528 13.67 38.04 -14.70
N TYR A 529 14.95 37.98 -14.30
CA TYR A 529 15.78 36.76 -14.18
C TYR A 529 15.85 36.14 -12.77
N SER A 530 14.85 36.34 -11.91
CA SER A 530 14.98 35.98 -10.49
C SER A 530 14.48 34.60 -10.07
N SER A 531 13.85 33.79 -10.94
CA SER A 531 13.21 32.52 -10.52
C SER A 531 13.64 31.22 -11.26
N CYS A 532 14.63 31.22 -12.15
CA CYS A 532 14.98 30.00 -12.89
C CYS A 532 15.99 29.11 -12.13
N LYS A 533 15.51 28.11 -11.37
CA LYS A 533 16.30 26.94 -10.99
C LYS A 533 16.39 26.01 -12.20
N LEU A 534 17.50 26.09 -12.92
CA LEU A 534 17.87 25.09 -13.93
C LEU A 534 17.84 23.67 -13.31
N PRO A 535 17.32 22.65 -14.04
CA PRO A 535 17.54 21.26 -13.66
C PRO A 535 19.05 21.00 -13.55
N LYS A 536 19.45 20.24 -12.53
CA LYS A 536 20.84 20.02 -12.11
C LYS A 536 21.78 19.35 -13.13
N GLU A 537 21.42 19.28 -14.41
CA GLU A 537 22.30 18.82 -15.50
C GLU A 537 22.64 19.91 -16.53
N ALA A 538 22.08 21.12 -16.42
CA ALA A 538 22.44 22.25 -17.28
C ALA A 538 23.48 23.17 -16.61
N ALA A 539 24.73 22.71 -16.55
CA ALA A 539 25.86 23.58 -16.25
C ALA A 539 26.80 23.65 -17.45
N LEU A 540 26.59 24.65 -18.33
CA LEU A 540 27.65 25.46 -18.97
C LEU A 540 27.03 26.43 -20.00
N HIS A 541 26.87 27.68 -19.59
CA HIS A 541 26.69 28.84 -20.47
C HIS A 541 27.95 29.11 -21.31
N SER A 542 27.78 29.52 -22.57
CA SER A 542 28.27 30.81 -23.13
C SER A 542 28.56 30.78 -24.64
N VAL A 543 27.75 31.56 -25.38
CA VAL A 543 28.08 32.40 -26.57
C VAL A 543 28.42 31.69 -27.89
N CYS A 544 27.47 31.78 -28.83
CA CYS A 544 27.73 31.75 -30.27
C CYS A 544 27.22 33.05 -30.92
N THR A 545 28.14 33.98 -31.15
CA THR A 545 28.34 34.63 -32.45
C THR A 545 29.73 34.28 -32.92
#